data_AF-A0A250FL02-F1
#
_entry.id   AF-A0A250FL02-F1
#
_cell.length_a   1.000
_cell.length_b   1.000
_cell.length_c   1.000
_cell.angle_alpha   90.00
_cell.angle_beta   90.00
_cell.angle_gamma   90.00
#
_symmetry.space_group_name_H-M   'P 1'
#
loop_
_entity.id
_entity.type
_entity.pdbx_description
1 polymer ?
#
loop_
_entity_poly.entity_id
_entity_poly.type
_entity_poly.pdbx_seq_one_letter_code
_entity_poly.pdbx_strand_id
1 'polypeptide(L)'
;MKKKYILWSAFGVGVITITLSLLLKKKPAIPNGGGAYGKYYNKLNDPDYRAFIADFANNRELVSEYAQQLHNAMKDTGTDFNKILEVMSNLDETQMKIVSDRFGKRAYYNRLFGKIKTSNGKMLTLKEWFKEELDESQYQQVKDRYPNLF
;
A
#
# COMPACT_ATOMS: atom_id res chain seq x y z
N MET A 1 -9.23 -14.02 27.22
CA MET A 1 -9.79 -12.71 26.82
C MET A 1 -10.34 -12.83 25.41
N LYS A 2 -11.63 -12.57 25.19
CA LYS A 2 -12.29 -12.76 23.89
C LYS A 2 -12.05 -11.51 23.03
N LYS A 3 -11.32 -11.65 21.92
CA LYS A 3 -11.13 -10.58 20.93
C LYS A 3 -12.48 -10.32 20.26
N LYS A 4 -13.04 -9.12 20.46
CA LYS A 4 -14.22 -8.66 19.73
C LYS A 4 -13.77 -8.23 18.35
N TYR A 5 -14.12 -9.03 17.34
CA TYR A 5 -13.94 -8.66 15.93
C TYR A 5 -15.00 -7.61 15.60
N ILE A 6 -14.59 -6.35 15.42
CA ILE A 6 -15.48 -5.33 14.88
C ILE A 6 -15.66 -5.68 13.40
N LEU A 7 -16.87 -6.15 13.10
CA LEU A 7 -17.35 -6.45 11.77
C LEU A 7 -17.54 -5.11 11.03
N TRP A 8 -16.51 -4.67 10.29
CA TRP A 8 -16.61 -3.46 9.48
C TRP A 8 -17.34 -3.79 8.18
N SER A 9 -18.62 -3.42 8.16
CA SER A 9 -19.46 -3.41 6.98
C SER A 9 -18.93 -2.40 5.96
N ALA A 10 -18.99 -2.80 4.69
CA ALA A 10 -18.52 -2.08 3.54
C ALA A 10 -19.06 -0.63 3.48
N PHE A 11 -18.17 0.34 3.63
CA PHE A 11 -18.37 1.70 3.11
C PHE A 11 -17.31 1.95 2.04
N GLY A 12 -17.52 1.32 0.90
CA GLY A 12 -16.79 1.57 -0.34
C GLY A 12 -17.77 2.02 -1.42
N VAL A 13 -18.38 3.20 -1.25
CA VAL A 13 -19.09 3.87 -2.34
C VAL A 13 -18.28 5.11 -2.68
N GLY A 14 -17.38 4.97 -3.67
CA GLY A 14 -16.47 6.06 -4.05
C GLY A 14 -15.41 5.74 -5.10
N VAL A 15 -15.78 5.03 -6.17
CA VAL A 15 -15.16 5.10 -7.52
C VAL A 15 -13.64 4.82 -7.64
N ILE A 16 -13.29 3.59 -8.01
CA ILE A 16 -12.76 3.31 -9.36
C ILE A 16 -13.43 2.02 -9.83
N THR A 17 -14.31 2.14 -10.80
CA THR A 17 -14.73 1.02 -11.65
C THR A 17 -13.50 0.54 -12.43
N ILE A 18 -12.68 -0.32 -11.83
CA ILE A 18 -11.89 -1.22 -12.65
C ILE A 18 -12.91 -2.17 -13.23
N THR A 19 -13.36 -1.82 -14.43
CA THR A 19 -14.06 -2.72 -15.32
C THR A 19 -13.43 -4.10 -15.16
N LEU A 20 -14.21 -5.02 -14.61
CA LEU A 20 -14.03 -6.44 -14.68
C LEU A 20 -14.09 -6.82 -16.17
N SER A 21 -13.10 -6.40 -16.95
CA SER A 21 -12.87 -6.78 -18.34
C SER A 21 -12.29 -8.19 -18.36
N LEU A 22 -12.96 -9.10 -17.63
CA LEU A 22 -12.79 -10.54 -17.64
C LEU A 22 -13.74 -11.20 -18.65
N LEU A 23 -14.28 -10.44 -19.61
CA LEU A 23 -14.78 -11.04 -20.84
C LEU A 23 -13.68 -10.96 -21.92
N LEU A 24 -13.03 -12.12 -22.10
CA LEU A 24 -12.39 -12.55 -23.35
C LEU A 24 -11.03 -11.93 -23.72
N LYS A 25 -10.06 -11.92 -22.79
CA LYS A 25 -8.64 -11.86 -23.19
C LYS A 25 -7.88 -13.07 -22.70
N LYS A 26 -7.32 -13.80 -23.68
CA LYS A 26 -6.27 -14.82 -23.62
C LYS A 26 -5.54 -14.80 -22.28
N LYS A 27 -5.51 -15.95 -21.57
CA LYS A 27 -4.77 -16.13 -20.31
C LYS A 27 -3.45 -15.36 -20.39
N PRO A 28 -3.24 -14.30 -19.57
CA PRO A 28 -2.02 -13.52 -19.66
C PRO A 28 -0.86 -14.49 -19.46
N ALA A 29 0.09 -14.48 -20.39
CA ALA A 29 1.29 -15.29 -20.27
C ALA A 29 1.95 -14.91 -18.94
N ILE A 30 2.13 -15.89 -18.04
CA ILE A 30 2.85 -15.69 -16.78
C ILE A 30 4.21 -15.11 -17.19
N PRO A 31 4.52 -13.84 -16.87
CA PRO A 31 5.81 -13.30 -17.23
C PRO A 31 6.85 -14.11 -16.47
N ASN A 32 7.76 -14.75 -17.21
CA ASN A 32 8.89 -15.48 -16.65
C ASN A 32 9.75 -14.50 -15.82
N GLY A 33 9.44 -14.37 -14.53
CA GLY A 33 10.29 -14.06 -13.39
C GLY A 33 11.38 -12.99 -13.47
N GLY A 34 11.32 -12.01 -14.38
CA GLY A 34 12.45 -11.13 -14.71
C GLY A 34 12.38 -9.68 -14.21
N GLY A 35 11.52 -9.35 -13.24
CA GLY A 35 11.34 -7.97 -12.75
C GLY A 35 11.70 -7.79 -11.27
N ALA A 36 11.89 -6.53 -10.83
CA ALA A 36 12.22 -6.19 -9.44
C ALA A 36 11.24 -6.76 -8.38
N TYR A 37 10.01 -7.08 -8.80
CA TYR A 37 8.95 -7.61 -7.95
C TYR A 37 8.73 -9.13 -8.06
N GLY A 38 9.56 -9.86 -8.82
CA GLY A 38 9.45 -11.32 -8.98
C GLY A 38 9.42 -12.08 -7.65
N LYS A 39 10.10 -11.56 -6.62
CA LYS A 39 10.14 -12.12 -5.27
C LYS A 39 8.75 -12.29 -4.62
N TYR A 40 7.75 -11.52 -5.05
CA TYR A 40 6.40 -11.55 -4.46
C TYR A 40 5.49 -12.64 -5.02
N TYR A 41 5.74 -13.11 -6.25
CA TYR A 41 4.85 -14.05 -6.92
C TYR A 41 5.54 -15.35 -7.38
N ASN A 42 6.87 -15.37 -7.51
CA ASN A 42 7.59 -16.57 -7.97
C ASN A 42 7.42 -17.79 -7.06
N LYS A 43 7.14 -17.59 -5.76
CA LYS A 43 6.95 -18.65 -4.77
C LYS A 43 5.48 -19.01 -4.51
N LEU A 44 4.55 -18.35 -5.21
CA LEU A 44 3.12 -18.63 -5.05
C LEU A 44 2.75 -19.91 -5.81
N ASN A 45 2.08 -20.82 -5.11
CA ASN A 45 1.67 -22.13 -5.64
C ASN A 45 0.35 -22.07 -6.41
N ASP A 46 -0.53 -21.13 -6.04
CA ASP A 46 -1.79 -20.87 -6.74
C ASP A 46 -1.52 -20.14 -8.06
N PRO A 47 -1.80 -20.75 -9.23
CA PRO A 47 -1.49 -20.14 -10.53
C PRO A 47 -2.27 -18.85 -10.81
N ASP A 48 -3.52 -18.76 -10.37
CA ASP A 48 -4.41 -17.65 -10.68
C ASP A 48 -4.05 -16.45 -9.79
N TYR A 49 -3.86 -16.68 -8.49
CA TYR A 49 -3.37 -15.65 -7.58
C TYR A 49 -1.96 -15.19 -7.95
N ARG A 50 -1.07 -16.10 -8.37
CA ARG A 50 0.25 -15.73 -8.88
C ARG A 50 0.15 -14.82 -10.11
N ALA A 51 -0.71 -15.15 -11.06
CA ALA A 51 -0.90 -14.32 -12.25
C ALA A 51 -1.49 -12.95 -11.89
N PHE A 52 -2.45 -12.90 -10.97
CA PHE A 52 -3.02 -11.66 -10.44
C PHE A 52 -1.96 -10.76 -9.79
N ILE A 53 -1.15 -11.29 -8.87
CA ILE A 53 -0.07 -10.52 -8.23
C ILE A 53 0.99 -10.11 -9.25
N ALA A 54 1.32 -10.95 -10.23
CA ALA A 54 2.25 -10.60 -11.29
C ALA A 54 1.72 -9.45 -12.16
N ASP A 55 0.44 -9.47 -12.55
CA ASP A 55 -0.19 -8.38 -13.31
C ASP A 55 -0.15 -7.07 -12.53
N PHE A 56 -0.59 -7.10 -11.27
CA PHE A 56 -0.53 -5.95 -10.37
C PHE A 56 0.89 -5.41 -10.23
N ALA A 57 1.88 -6.27 -9.95
CA ALA A 57 3.27 -5.87 -9.74
C ALA A 57 3.94 -5.28 -11.00
N ASN A 58 3.54 -5.75 -12.19
CA ASN A 58 4.07 -5.26 -13.46
C ASN A 58 3.33 -4.00 -13.96
N ASN A 59 2.16 -3.68 -13.43
CA ASN A 59 1.48 -2.42 -13.68
C ASN A 59 2.14 -1.28 -12.87
N ARG A 60 3.26 -0.77 -13.40
CA ARG A 60 4.07 0.29 -12.76
C ARG A 60 3.25 1.55 -12.42
N GLU A 61 2.33 1.94 -13.30
CA GLU A 61 1.50 3.14 -13.13
C GLU A 61 0.58 2.97 -11.92
N LEU A 62 -0.19 1.89 -11.88
CA LEU A 62 -1.11 1.57 -10.79
C LEU A 62 -0.40 1.49 -9.44
N VAL A 63 0.72 0.75 -9.35
CA VAL A 63 1.45 0.62 -8.08
C VAL A 63 2.05 1.96 -7.65
N SER A 64 2.54 2.77 -8.61
CA SER A 64 3.02 4.13 -8.31
C SER A 64 1.91 5.04 -7.83
N GLU A 65 0.70 4.91 -8.38
CA GLU A 65 -0.46 5.68 -7.97
C GLU A 65 -0.84 5.36 -6.52
N TYR A 66 -0.95 4.08 -6.14
CA TYR A 66 -1.19 3.67 -4.76
C TYR A 66 -0.14 4.24 -3.79
N ALA A 67 1.15 4.13 -4.14
CA ALA A 67 2.22 4.69 -3.33
C ALA A 67 2.13 6.22 -3.22
N GLN A 68 1.70 6.90 -4.29
CA GLN A 68 1.51 8.35 -4.31
C GLN A 68 0.30 8.79 -3.49
N GLN A 69 -0.82 8.05 -3.54
CA GLN A 69 -2.01 8.35 -2.76
C GLN A 69 -1.72 8.24 -1.25
N LEU A 70 -1.00 7.19 -0.83
CA LEU A 70 -0.54 7.04 0.56
C LEU A 70 0.37 8.19 0.99
N HIS A 71 1.33 8.58 0.15
CA HIS A 71 2.19 9.72 0.45
C HIS A 71 1.38 11.02 0.53
N ASN A 72 0.44 11.26 -0.39
CA ASN A 72 -0.39 12.46 -0.38
C ASN A 72 -1.24 12.54 0.89
N ALA A 73 -1.79 11.43 1.36
CA ALA A 73 -2.57 11.38 2.59
C ALA A 73 -1.74 11.73 3.85
N MET A 74 -0.41 11.66 3.78
CA MET A 74 0.50 11.94 4.89
C MET A 74 1.32 13.23 4.72
N LYS A 75 1.56 13.68 3.49
CA LYS A 75 2.53 14.75 3.20
C LYS A 75 1.95 16.15 3.38
N ASP A 76 0.68 16.35 3.69
CA ASP A 76 0.10 17.69 3.77
C ASP A 76 0.00 18.15 5.24
N THR A 77 -0.72 19.23 5.55
CA THR A 77 -0.84 19.69 6.94
C THR A 77 -1.77 18.76 7.70
N GLY A 78 -1.20 17.79 8.40
CA GLY A 78 -1.93 16.72 9.06
C GLY A 78 -2.05 15.47 8.20
N THR A 79 -2.52 14.39 8.82
CA THR A 79 -2.62 13.07 8.21
C THR A 79 -4.07 12.70 7.97
N ASP A 80 -4.44 12.43 6.71
CA ASP A 80 -5.76 11.92 6.36
C ASP A 80 -5.79 10.40 6.55
N PHE A 81 -6.06 9.98 7.79
CA PHE A 81 -6.10 8.56 8.14
C PHE A 81 -7.23 7.80 7.42
N ASN A 82 -8.36 8.47 7.14
CA ASN A 82 -9.46 7.84 6.41
C ASN A 82 -9.05 7.51 4.97
N LYS A 83 -8.32 8.43 4.31
CA LYS A 83 -7.79 8.16 2.97
C LYS A 83 -6.76 7.04 2.97
N ILE A 84 -5.91 6.95 4.00
CA ILE A 84 -4.98 5.82 4.17
C ILE A 84 -5.76 4.50 4.25
N LEU A 85 -6.80 4.42 5.09
CA LEU A 85 -7.61 3.20 5.23
C LEU A 85 -8.36 2.82 3.95
N GLU A 86 -8.89 3.80 3.22
CA GLU A 86 -9.56 3.61 1.94
C GLU A 86 -8.59 3.02 0.92
N VAL A 87 -7.43 3.66 0.73
CA VAL A 87 -6.39 3.19 -0.20
C VAL A 87 -5.95 1.78 0.14
N MET A 88 -5.65 1.53 1.42
CA MET A 88 -5.22 0.21 1.88
C MET A 88 -6.33 -0.83 1.67
N SER A 89 -7.61 -0.51 1.90
CA SER A 89 -8.70 -1.48 1.76
C SER A 89 -8.83 -2.12 0.37
N ASN A 90 -8.25 -1.50 -0.66
CA ASN A 90 -8.19 -2.01 -2.03
C ASN A 90 -6.99 -2.97 -2.29
N LEU A 91 -6.15 -3.20 -1.28
CA LEU A 91 -4.90 -3.94 -1.40
C LEU A 91 -4.87 -5.09 -0.41
N ASP A 92 -4.59 -6.29 -0.90
CA ASP A 92 -4.20 -7.41 -0.05
C ASP A 92 -2.77 -7.20 0.53
N GLU A 93 -2.37 -8.08 1.44
CA GLU A 93 -1.07 -7.98 2.10
C GLU A 93 0.13 -8.08 1.13
N THR A 94 0.02 -8.87 0.06
CA THR A 94 1.10 -9.02 -0.92
C THR A 94 1.20 -7.79 -1.83
N GLN A 95 0.05 -7.28 -2.30
CA GLN A 95 -0.04 -6.04 -3.06
C GLN A 95 0.47 -4.85 -2.24
N MET A 96 0.13 -4.77 -0.96
CA MET A 96 0.57 -3.69 -0.08
C MET A 96 2.09 -3.75 0.16
N LYS A 97 2.70 -4.94 0.23
CA LYS A 97 4.18 -5.08 0.25
C LYS A 97 4.82 -4.57 -1.05
N ILE A 98 4.22 -4.87 -2.20
CA ILE A 98 4.68 -4.35 -3.51
C ILE A 98 4.58 -2.82 -3.54
N VAL A 99 3.47 -2.25 -3.05
CA VAL A 99 3.26 -0.80 -2.94
C VAL A 99 4.29 -0.17 -2.00
N SER A 100 4.57 -0.78 -0.84
CA SER A 100 5.61 -0.33 0.09
C SER A 100 7.00 -0.30 -0.56
N ASP A 101 7.37 -1.34 -1.29
CA ASP A 101 8.65 -1.38 -2.02
C ASP A 101 8.70 -0.32 -3.12
N ARG A 102 7.59 -0.11 -3.84
CA ARG A 102 7.47 0.94 -4.86
C ARG A 102 7.51 2.34 -4.28
N PHE A 103 6.95 2.54 -3.09
CA PHE A 103 7.03 3.79 -2.35
C PHE A 103 8.49 4.18 -2.11
N GLY A 104 9.35 3.19 -1.85
CA GLY A 104 10.78 3.39 -1.67
C GLY A 104 11.06 4.23 -0.44
N LYS A 105 11.88 5.29 -0.62
CA LYS A 105 12.06 6.33 0.40
C LYS A 105 11.61 7.66 -0.14
N ARG A 106 10.89 8.44 0.67
CA ARG A 106 10.42 9.78 0.33
C ARG A 106 10.87 10.80 1.37
N ALA A 107 11.10 12.02 0.91
CA ALA A 107 11.60 13.11 1.75
C ALA A 107 10.57 13.53 2.79
N TYR A 108 10.93 13.43 4.05
CA TYR A 108 10.13 13.77 5.21
C TYR A 108 10.70 15.02 5.90
N TYR A 109 9.80 15.95 6.22
CA TYR A 109 10.11 17.18 6.93
C TYR A 109 9.19 17.26 8.14
N ASN A 110 9.76 17.16 9.34
CA ASN A 110 8.99 17.25 10.58
C ASN A 110 8.42 18.67 10.73
N ARG A 111 7.09 18.79 10.78
CA ARG A 111 6.36 20.08 10.78
C ARG A 111 5.93 20.53 12.15
N LEU A 112 5.80 19.60 13.10
CA LEU A 112 5.36 19.84 14.47
C LEU A 112 6.37 20.68 15.26
N PHE A 113 7.67 20.55 14.96
CA PHE A 113 8.72 21.37 15.57
C PHE A 113 9.21 22.45 14.61
N GLY A 114 8.32 23.41 14.31
CA GLY A 114 8.58 24.56 13.45
C GLY A 114 10.04 24.96 13.42
N LYS A 115 10.71 24.67 12.29
CA LYS A 115 12.13 24.92 12.03
C LYS A 115 13.12 24.06 12.83
N ILE A 116 13.21 22.78 12.50
CA ILE A 116 14.54 22.17 12.35
C ILE A 116 14.71 21.83 10.87
N LYS A 117 15.29 22.79 10.11
CA LYS A 117 16.03 22.44 8.91
C LYS A 117 17.22 21.60 9.37
N THR A 118 17.02 20.31 9.66
CA THR A 118 18.12 19.38 9.40
C THR A 118 18.33 19.54 7.91
N SER A 119 19.48 20.06 7.53
CA SER A 119 19.83 20.58 6.20
C SER A 119 19.61 19.58 5.06
N ASN A 120 19.26 18.33 5.36
CA ASN A 120 18.71 17.34 4.46
C ASN A 120 17.45 16.72 5.13
N GLY A 121 16.29 16.74 4.46
CA GLY A 121 15.09 16.03 4.93
C GLY A 121 15.38 14.52 5.08
N LYS A 122 14.80 13.85 6.09
CA LYS A 122 15.00 12.41 6.26
C LYS A 122 14.31 11.68 5.11
N MET A 123 14.99 10.72 4.50
CA MET A 123 14.38 9.86 3.48
C MET A 123 13.76 8.65 4.17
N LEU A 124 12.43 8.68 4.36
CA LEU A 124 11.68 7.67 5.12
C LEU A 124 10.98 6.69 4.20
N THR A 125 10.98 5.43 4.59
CA THR A 125 10.16 4.35 4.03
C THR A 125 8.69 4.52 4.40
N LEU A 126 7.78 3.81 3.72
CA LEU A 126 6.35 3.86 4.04
C LEU A 126 6.06 3.50 5.52
N LYS A 127 6.78 2.50 6.07
CA LYS A 127 6.70 2.13 7.51
C LYS A 127 7.00 3.32 8.41
N GLU A 128 8.08 4.01 8.10
CA GLU A 128 8.57 5.13 8.91
C GLU A 128 7.64 6.34 8.76
N TRP A 129 7.12 6.60 7.56
CA TRP A 129 6.06 7.60 7.36
C TRP A 129 4.83 7.29 8.22
N PHE A 130 4.32 6.07 8.22
CA PHE A 130 3.20 5.69 9.10
C PHE A 130 3.54 5.86 10.57
N LYS A 131 4.75 5.54 11.00
CA LYS A 131 5.17 5.69 12.40
C LYS A 131 5.27 7.15 12.84
N GLU A 132 5.65 8.05 11.93
CA GLU A 132 5.83 9.47 12.24
C GLU A 132 4.51 10.26 12.14
N GLU A 133 3.60 9.84 11.27
CA GLU A 133 2.36 10.57 10.95
C GLU A 133 1.12 10.04 11.68
N LEU A 134 1.08 8.74 11.99
CA LEU A 134 -0.07 8.15 12.69
C LEU A 134 0.12 8.17 14.20
N ASP A 135 -0.98 8.37 14.92
CA ASP A 135 -1.01 8.11 16.36
C ASP A 135 -0.86 6.61 16.66
N GLU A 136 -0.64 6.27 17.93
CA GLU A 136 -0.41 4.88 18.35
C GLU A 136 -1.57 3.94 18.00
N SER A 137 -2.82 4.42 18.12
CA SER A 137 -4.00 3.61 17.80
C SER A 137 -4.13 3.38 16.31
N GLN A 138 -3.94 4.42 15.51
CA GLN A 138 -3.99 4.37 14.05
C GLN A 138 -2.88 3.49 13.48
N TYR A 139 -1.65 3.63 13.97
CA TYR A 139 -0.53 2.80 13.58
C TYR A 139 -0.76 1.32 13.92
N GLN A 140 -1.36 1.05 15.09
CA GLN A 140 -1.73 -0.32 15.47
C GLN A 140 -2.83 -0.90 14.57
N GLN A 141 -3.82 -0.10 14.14
CA GLN A 141 -4.82 -0.55 13.17
C GLN A 141 -4.20 -0.94 11.82
N VAL A 142 -3.21 -0.17 11.34
CA VAL A 142 -2.45 -0.50 10.12
C VAL A 142 -1.72 -1.84 10.28
N LYS A 143 -1.07 -2.06 11.42
CA LYS A 143 -0.38 -3.32 11.74
C LYS A 143 -1.32 -4.50 11.88
N ASP A 144 -2.49 -4.31 12.49
CA ASP A 144 -3.46 -5.38 12.68
C ASP A 144 -4.05 -5.85 11.34
N ARG A 145 -4.22 -4.93 10.38
CA ARG A 145 -4.69 -5.26 9.03
C ARG A 145 -3.63 -5.99 8.21
N TYR A 146 -2.37 -5.57 8.33
CA TYR A 146 -1.25 -6.15 7.60
C TYR A 146 -0.13 -6.54 8.56
N PRO A 147 -0.29 -7.65 9.29
CA PRO A 147 0.65 -8.06 10.32
C PRO A 147 2.04 -8.34 9.78
N ASN A 148 2.16 -8.70 8.50
CA ASN A 148 3.43 -8.96 7.85
C ASN A 148 3.87 -7.80 6.94
N LEU A 149 3.25 -6.61 7.04
CA LEU A 149 3.57 -5.49 6.15
C LEU A 149 4.97 -4.94 6.33
N PHE A 150 5.57 -5.13 7.51
CA PHE A 150 6.91 -4.68 7.83
C PHE A 150 7.55 -5.44 8.98
#